data_AF-A0A2N1U427-F1
#
_entry.id   AF-A0A2N1U427-F1
#
_cell.length_a   1.000
_cell.length_b   1.000
_cell.length_c   1.000
_cell.angle_alpha   90.00
_cell.angle_beta   90.00
_cell.angle_gamma   90.00
#
_symmetry.space_group_name_H-M   'P 1'
#
loop_
_entity.id
_entity.type
_entity.pdbx_description
1 polymer ?
#
loop_
_entity_poly.entity_id
_entity_poly.type
_entity_poly.pdbx_seq_one_letter_code
_entity_poly.pdbx_strand_id
1 'polypeptide(L)'
;MNPNATDIPDNGIDEDCSGQDSKTITCYADADNDGYTNNTNTTTSSSDIGCPNGYKNTTTDEDCNDLNSSINPGATEICGNN
;
A
#
# COMPACT_ATOMS: atom_id res chain seq x y z
N MET A 1 -26.90 -0.46 14.74
CA MET A 1 -26.11 -1.50 14.07
C MET A 1 -26.66 -1.66 12.67
N ASN A 2 -26.05 -1.02 11.69
CA ASN A 2 -26.46 -1.08 10.29
C ASN A 2 -25.31 -1.68 9.47
N PRO A 3 -25.20 -3.02 9.37
CA PRO A 3 -24.07 -3.70 8.73
C PRO A 3 -23.93 -3.48 7.22
N ASN A 4 -24.78 -2.65 6.62
CA ASN A 4 -24.68 -2.22 5.22
C ASN A 4 -24.53 -0.70 5.10
N ALA A 5 -24.24 0.02 6.19
CA ALA A 5 -23.88 1.42 6.09
C ALA A 5 -22.55 1.56 5.33
N THR A 6 -22.35 2.69 4.70
CA THR A 6 -21.05 3.04 4.11
C THR A 6 -20.32 3.89 5.13
N ASP A 7 -19.08 3.51 5.44
CA ASP A 7 -18.26 4.30 6.34
C ASP A 7 -17.91 5.67 5.74
N ILE A 8 -17.82 6.66 6.61
CA ILE A 8 -17.29 7.99 6.28
C ILE A 8 -15.83 8.04 6.72
N PRO A 9 -14.86 8.14 5.78
CA PRO A 9 -13.46 8.05 6.14
C PRO A 9 -13.00 9.08 7.18
N ASP A 10 -12.17 8.63 8.13
CA ASP A 10 -11.48 9.44 9.14
C ASP A 10 -12.39 10.24 10.08
N ASN A 11 -13.65 9.84 10.26
CA ASN A 11 -14.58 10.51 11.19
C ASN A 11 -14.57 9.89 12.61
N GLY A 12 -13.88 8.76 12.81
CA GLY A 12 -13.77 8.06 14.08
C GLY A 12 -15.02 7.27 14.49
N ILE A 13 -15.96 7.06 13.57
CA ILE A 13 -17.22 6.35 13.77
C ILE A 13 -17.25 5.18 12.80
N ASP A 14 -17.44 3.98 13.34
CA ASP A 14 -17.69 2.77 12.56
C ASP A 14 -19.20 2.70 12.24
N GLU A 15 -19.59 3.16 11.04
CA GLU A 15 -20.99 3.24 10.64
C GLU A 15 -21.61 1.86 10.40
N ASP A 16 -20.82 0.92 9.88
CA ASP A 16 -21.26 -0.42 9.52
C ASP A 16 -21.08 -1.45 10.66
N CYS A 17 -20.43 -1.07 11.74
CA CYS A 17 -20.11 -1.93 12.88
C CYS A 17 -19.26 -3.15 12.50
N SER A 18 -18.42 -3.05 11.46
CA SER A 18 -17.45 -4.07 11.06
C SER A 18 -16.31 -4.23 12.08
N GLY A 19 -16.21 -3.31 13.05
CA GLY A 19 -15.15 -3.22 14.05
C GLY A 19 -14.01 -2.29 13.63
N GLN A 20 -14.20 -1.52 12.57
CA GLN A 20 -13.19 -0.69 11.95
C GLN A 20 -13.82 0.59 11.39
N ASP A 21 -13.11 1.72 11.52
CA ASP A 21 -13.44 2.97 10.81
C ASP A 21 -12.61 3.02 9.53
N SER A 22 -13.26 3.29 8.41
CA SER A 22 -12.60 3.48 7.13
C SER A 22 -11.62 4.66 7.19
N LYS A 23 -10.46 4.52 6.53
CA LYS A 23 -9.40 5.55 6.55
C LYS A 23 -9.01 5.95 5.16
N THR A 24 -8.68 7.23 4.98
CA THR A 24 -8.03 7.70 3.76
C THR A 24 -6.54 7.38 3.85
N ILE A 25 -6.11 6.28 3.24
CA ILE A 25 -4.69 5.92 3.17
C ILE A 25 -4.13 6.17 1.78
N THR A 26 -2.92 6.74 1.70
CA THR A 26 -2.16 6.83 0.46
C THR A 26 -1.46 5.49 0.21
N CYS A 27 -1.75 4.90 -0.94
CA CYS A 27 -1.24 3.62 -1.38
C CYS A 27 -0.32 3.82 -2.59
N TYR A 28 0.88 3.25 -2.55
CA TYR A 28 1.90 3.30 -3.60
C TYR A 28 1.90 1.99 -4.38
N ALA A 29 2.08 2.07 -5.69
CA ALA A 29 2.16 0.89 -6.55
C ALA A 29 3.37 0.02 -6.18
N ASP A 30 3.17 -1.29 -6.23
CA ASP A 30 4.14 -2.38 -6.02
C ASP A 30 3.85 -3.39 -7.14
N ALA A 31 4.47 -3.17 -8.30
CA ALA A 31 4.06 -3.82 -9.55
C ALA A 31 4.59 -5.27 -9.67
N ASP A 32 5.67 -5.61 -8.99
CA ASP A 32 6.22 -6.96 -8.94
C ASP A 32 5.90 -7.74 -7.64
N ASN A 33 5.24 -7.08 -6.67
CA ASN A 33 4.79 -7.64 -5.39
C ASN A 33 5.92 -8.10 -4.46
N ASP A 34 7.07 -7.43 -4.48
CA ASP A 34 8.18 -7.73 -3.58
C ASP A 34 8.11 -6.97 -2.23
N GLY A 35 7.16 -6.04 -2.11
CA GLY A 35 6.90 -5.26 -0.90
C GLY A 35 7.65 -3.93 -0.85
N TYR A 36 8.43 -3.60 -1.88
CA TYR A 36 9.03 -2.29 -2.09
C TYR A 36 8.20 -1.52 -3.11
N THR A 37 8.29 -0.20 -3.06
CA THR A 37 7.49 0.67 -3.93
C THR A 37 8.40 1.68 -4.58
N ASN A 38 8.23 1.92 -5.87
CA ASN A 38 8.87 3.05 -6.51
C ASN A 38 8.13 4.32 -6.10
N ASN A 39 8.82 5.25 -5.41
CA ASN A 39 8.28 6.51 -4.92
C ASN A 39 7.72 7.43 -6.05
N THR A 40 7.86 7.01 -7.32
CA THR A 40 7.36 7.70 -8.50
C THR A 40 5.83 7.62 -8.63
N ASN A 41 5.15 8.45 -7.84
CA ASN A 41 3.89 9.14 -8.14
C ASN A 41 2.60 8.33 -8.44
N THR A 42 2.63 7.01 -8.58
CA THR A 42 1.39 6.23 -8.77
C THR A 42 0.77 5.95 -7.42
N THR A 43 -0.01 6.93 -6.95
CA THR A 43 -0.74 6.82 -5.69
C THR A 43 -2.23 6.60 -5.91
N THR A 44 -2.84 5.81 -5.04
CA THR A 44 -4.30 5.75 -4.92
C THR A 44 -4.70 6.02 -3.47
N SER A 45 -5.93 6.48 -3.26
CA SER A 45 -6.53 6.58 -1.93
C SER A 45 -7.47 5.41 -1.74
N SER A 46 -7.26 4.62 -0.69
CA SER A 46 -8.26 3.66 -0.25
C SER A 46 -9.19 4.34 0.75
N SER A 47 -10.48 4.03 0.69
CA SER A 47 -11.47 4.39 1.70
C SER A 47 -11.75 3.21 2.64
N ASP A 48 -10.78 2.33 2.81
CA ASP A 48 -10.80 1.14 3.66
C ASP A 48 -9.41 1.03 4.31
N ILE A 49 -9.24 0.20 5.34
CA ILE A 49 -8.00 0.02 6.09
C ILE A 49 -6.87 -0.61 5.28
N GLY A 50 -7.16 -1.17 4.09
CA GLY A 50 -6.20 -1.84 3.22
C GLY A 50 -5.99 -1.13 1.88
N CYS A 51 -4.78 -1.27 1.32
CA CYS A 51 -4.52 -0.93 -0.08
C CYS A 51 -5.05 -2.02 -1.03
N PRO A 52 -5.46 -1.66 -2.25
CA PRO A 52 -5.78 -2.64 -3.28
C PRO A 52 -4.59 -3.57 -3.58
N ASN A 53 -4.86 -4.74 -4.19
CA ASN A 53 -3.81 -5.62 -4.67
C ASN A 53 -2.86 -4.89 -5.63
N GLY A 54 -1.55 -5.11 -5.47
CA GLY A 54 -0.51 -4.37 -6.20
C GLY A 54 -0.20 -2.99 -5.64
N TYR A 55 -0.69 -2.67 -4.43
CA TYR A 55 -0.35 -1.44 -3.72
C TYR A 55 0.03 -1.69 -2.25
N LYS A 56 0.85 -0.81 -1.68
CA LYS A 56 1.24 -0.78 -0.26
C LYS A 56 1.08 0.61 0.35
N ASN A 57 0.78 0.69 1.64
CA ASN A 57 0.65 1.97 2.36
C ASN A 57 1.97 2.46 2.96
N THR A 58 3.09 1.84 2.58
CA THR A 58 4.45 2.20 2.99
C THR A 58 5.24 2.58 1.75
N THR A 59 6.13 3.56 1.89
CA THR A 59 7.15 3.91 0.89
C THR A 59 8.46 3.18 1.19
N THR A 60 8.40 1.96 1.70
CA THR A 60 9.60 1.24 2.13
C THR A 60 10.52 1.08 0.93
N ASP A 61 11.65 1.76 1.04
CA ASP A 61 12.85 1.84 0.21
C ASP A 61 12.63 1.82 -1.32
N GLU A 62 13.10 2.88 -1.96
CA GLU A 62 13.01 3.14 -3.40
C GLU A 62 13.37 1.91 -4.24
N ASP A 63 12.35 1.23 -4.73
CA ASP A 63 12.54 0.18 -5.72
C ASP A 63 13.03 0.82 -7.03
N CYS A 64 14.29 0.54 -7.37
CA CYS A 64 14.89 1.05 -8.59
C CYS A 64 14.38 0.34 -9.85
N ASN A 65 13.71 -0.81 -9.71
CA ASN A 65 13.06 -1.54 -10.78
C ASN A 65 11.79 -2.30 -10.30
N ASP A 66 10.69 -1.56 -10.20
CA ASP A 66 9.30 -1.98 -9.92
C ASP A 66 8.68 -3.01 -10.90
N LEU A 67 9.50 -3.57 -11.80
CA LEU A 67 9.11 -4.64 -12.71
C LEU A 67 9.90 -5.93 -12.43
N ASN A 68 10.74 -5.97 -11.39
CA ASN A 68 11.60 -7.09 -11.09
C ASN A 68 11.84 -7.25 -9.59
N SER A 69 11.10 -8.19 -8.99
CA SER A 69 11.12 -8.52 -7.57
C SER A 69 12.46 -9.04 -7.01
N SER A 70 13.47 -9.21 -7.87
CA SER A 70 14.85 -9.53 -7.48
C SER A 70 15.75 -8.31 -7.36
N ILE A 71 15.26 -7.12 -7.72
CA ILE A 71 15.99 -5.86 -7.70
C ILE A 71 15.25 -4.94 -6.75
N ASN A 72 15.57 -5.04 -5.47
CA ASN A 72 15.05 -4.16 -4.44
C ASN A 72 16.09 -3.95 -3.34
N PRO A 73 15.87 -2.98 -2.43
CA PRO A 73 16.81 -2.68 -1.34
C PRO A 73 17.06 -3.85 -0.37
N GLY A 74 16.14 -4.82 -0.29
CA GLY A 74 16.30 -6.04 0.49
C GLY A 74 16.95 -7.20 -0.27
N ALA A 75 17.21 -7.06 -1.56
CA ALA A 75 17.81 -8.09 -2.38
C ALA A 75 19.27 -8.31 -1.96
N THR A 76 19.73 -9.57 -2.04
CA THR A 76 21.13 -9.88 -1.71
C THR A 76 22.05 -9.24 -2.75
N GLU A 77 22.79 -8.22 -2.32
CA GLU A 77 23.88 -7.62 -3.10
C GLU A 77 24.87 -8.71 -3.55
N ILE A 78 24.99 -8.91 -4.87
CA ILE A 78 26.01 -9.82 -5.40
C ILE A 78 27.32 -9.04 -5.43
N CYS A 79 28.26 -9.41 -4.57
CA CYS A 79 29.59 -8.80 -4.52
C CYS A 79 30.22 -8.73 -5.94
N GLY A 80 30.31 -7.52 -6.52
CA GLY A 80 30.96 -7.26 -7.81
C GLY A 80 30.17 -6.46 -8.85
N ASN A 81 28.93 -6.02 -8.59
CA ASN A 81 28.20 -5.10 -9.47
C ASN A 81 28.15 -3.66 -8.88
N ASN A 82 29.22 -2.91 -9.04
CA ASN A 82 29.19 -1.45 -8.85
C ASN A 82 28.68 -0.74 -10.10
#